data_AF-A0A3D0P448-F1
#
_entry.id   AF-A0A3D0P448-F1
#
_cell.length_a   1.000
_cell.length_b   1.000
_cell.length_c   1.000
_cell.angle_alpha   90.00
_cell.angle_beta   90.00
_cell.angle_gamma   90.00
#
_symmetry.space_group_name_H-M   'P 1'
#
loop_
_entity.id
_entity.type
_entity.pdbx_description
1 polymer ?
#
loop_
_entity_poly.entity_id
_entity_poly.type
_entity_poly.pdbx_seq_one_letter_code
_entity_poly.pdbx_strand_id
1 'polypeptide(L)'
;MQSRTRKNGRFATLFISLLLAAAFASAQAQAPAAAVERGSATAKGGFRNENDIRDKFINWREDGDARAWLTAIGYDTSTIKDVTAVKPSGEKADVVVTVTKSDGAERRHGISIKLVSSPNGFNQIDKRWLRQYAKMWNILPEIVAALRLFVGEDPPVGKTRRPERMFLTELSKEVQAAVVGFFSANKEQIVADLLRGEGTGRADLFMVAWKPGRETRWKIVTTNEAIRFFGDGPVEITQNGNLKIGRITMQRKGGDGGRETAKMLQFKMNPSLVFEMK
;
A
#
# COMPACT_ATOMS: atom_id res chain seq x y z
N MET A 1 -31.33 32.07 -67.78
CA MET A 1 -30.46 30.97 -68.23
C MET A 1 -29.17 31.02 -67.43
N GLN A 2 -28.76 29.88 -66.86
CA GLN A 2 -27.73 29.71 -65.83
C GLN A 2 -26.30 30.00 -66.32
N SER A 3 -25.38 30.40 -65.41
CA SER A 3 -24.06 29.78 -65.18
C SER A 3 -22.97 30.74 -64.63
N ARG A 4 -22.51 30.42 -63.39
CA ARG A 4 -21.14 30.50 -62.77
C ARG A 4 -20.29 31.78 -62.95
N THR A 5 -19.69 32.35 -61.91
CA THR A 5 -18.58 31.74 -61.12
C THR A 5 -18.38 32.36 -59.71
N ARG A 6 -17.99 31.49 -58.76
CA ARG A 6 -17.40 31.78 -57.44
C ARG A 6 -15.94 32.27 -57.58
N LYS A 7 -15.45 33.07 -56.62
CA LYS A 7 -14.33 32.72 -55.69
C LYS A 7 -13.81 33.93 -54.89
N ASN A 8 -13.89 33.88 -53.55
CA ASN A 8 -12.74 33.75 -52.62
C ASN A 8 -13.07 34.25 -51.21
N GLY A 9 -12.78 33.42 -50.20
CA GLY A 9 -12.89 33.79 -48.79
C GLY A 9 -12.84 32.59 -47.84
N ARG A 10 -11.75 31.81 -47.88
CA ARG A 10 -11.44 30.79 -46.86
C ARG A 10 -9.93 30.66 -46.66
N PHE A 11 -9.36 31.51 -45.81
CA PHE A 11 -8.07 31.29 -45.16
C PHE A 11 -8.13 31.92 -43.76
N ALA A 12 -8.63 31.17 -42.78
CA ALA A 12 -8.52 31.58 -41.36
C ALA A 12 -8.70 30.45 -40.34
N THR A 13 -9.08 29.22 -40.72
CA THR A 13 -9.54 28.22 -39.73
C THR A 13 -8.59 27.02 -39.52
N LEU A 14 -7.41 26.99 -40.14
CA LEU A 14 -6.52 25.81 -40.06
C LEU A 14 -5.34 25.93 -39.09
N PHE A 15 -5.06 27.12 -38.52
CA PHE A 15 -3.88 27.32 -37.66
C PHE A 15 -4.15 27.23 -36.15
N ILE A 16 -5.41 27.39 -35.70
CA ILE A 16 -5.77 27.34 -34.28
C ILE A 16 -5.92 25.89 -33.77
N SER A 17 -6.28 24.95 -34.65
CA SER A 17 -6.44 23.53 -34.31
C SER A 17 -5.11 22.78 -34.13
N LEU A 18 -4.01 23.23 -34.76
CA LEU A 18 -2.69 22.61 -34.61
C LEU A 18 -2.00 22.99 -33.28
N LEU A 19 -2.21 24.23 -32.80
CA LEU A 19 -1.67 24.71 -31.54
C LEU A 19 -2.37 24.10 -30.32
N LEU A 20 -3.68 23.85 -30.39
CA LEU A 20 -4.39 23.10 -29.33
C LEU A 20 -3.91 21.65 -29.25
N ALA A 21 -3.74 20.95 -30.38
CA ALA A 21 -3.31 19.55 -30.39
C ALA A 21 -1.90 19.35 -29.77
N ALA A 22 -0.97 20.29 -29.97
CA ALA A 22 0.36 20.24 -29.37
C ALA A 22 0.36 20.52 -27.84
N ALA A 23 -0.54 21.40 -27.37
CA ALA A 23 -0.72 21.67 -25.94
C ALA A 23 -1.39 20.49 -25.20
N PHE A 24 -2.30 19.77 -25.86
CA PHE A 24 -2.90 18.54 -25.30
C PHE A 24 -1.94 17.35 -25.30
N ALA A 25 -1.10 17.20 -26.34
CA ALA A 25 -0.11 16.12 -26.42
C ALA A 25 1.02 16.26 -25.38
N SER A 26 1.46 17.50 -25.10
CA SER A 26 2.44 17.77 -24.04
C SER A 26 1.85 17.50 -22.65
N ALA A 27 0.65 17.99 -22.35
CA ALA A 27 -0.03 17.73 -21.08
C ALA A 27 -0.24 16.22 -20.79
N GLN A 28 -0.52 15.40 -21.81
CA GLN A 28 -0.64 13.95 -21.68
C GLN A 28 0.71 13.24 -21.47
N ALA A 29 1.82 13.79 -21.98
CA ALA A 29 3.17 13.26 -21.74
C ALA A 29 3.76 13.69 -20.37
N GLN A 30 3.38 14.87 -19.86
CA GLN A 30 3.81 15.35 -18.53
C GLN A 30 3.13 14.60 -17.36
N ALA A 31 1.87 14.19 -17.51
CA ALA A 31 1.12 13.49 -16.46
C ALA A 31 1.75 12.16 -15.96
N PRO A 32 2.23 11.24 -16.83
CA PRO A 32 2.89 10.01 -16.38
C PRO A 32 4.27 10.27 -15.74
N ALA A 33 5.05 11.23 -16.24
CA ALA A 33 6.34 11.60 -15.65
C ALA A 33 6.17 12.18 -14.23
N ALA A 34 5.23 13.10 -14.05
CA ALA A 34 4.91 13.70 -12.75
C ALA A 34 4.33 12.67 -11.75
N ALA A 35 3.65 11.62 -12.21
CA ALA A 35 3.18 10.54 -11.35
C ALA A 35 4.33 9.62 -10.90
N VAL A 36 5.28 9.32 -11.80
CA VAL A 36 6.49 8.54 -11.49
C VAL A 36 7.39 9.29 -10.51
N GLU A 37 7.59 10.60 -10.73
CA GLU A 37 8.40 11.45 -9.85
C GLU A 37 7.78 11.56 -8.46
N ARG A 38 6.46 11.81 -8.36
CA ARG A 38 5.74 11.81 -7.08
C ARG A 38 5.82 10.46 -6.35
N GLY A 39 5.70 9.35 -7.08
CA GLY A 39 5.87 8.00 -6.52
C GLY A 39 7.28 7.78 -5.97
N SER A 40 8.31 8.21 -6.70
CA SER A 40 9.72 8.13 -6.29
C SER A 40 10.01 9.00 -5.06
N ALA A 41 9.54 10.24 -5.05
CA ALA A 41 9.68 11.15 -3.91
C ALA A 41 8.98 10.60 -2.65
N THR A 42 7.80 10.00 -2.81
CA THR A 42 7.06 9.34 -1.72
C THR A 42 7.87 8.18 -1.14
N ALA A 43 8.43 7.31 -1.99
CA ALA A 43 9.26 6.20 -1.55
C ALA A 43 10.53 6.66 -0.82
N LYS A 44 11.24 7.66 -1.36
CA LYS A 44 12.40 8.27 -0.69
C LYS A 44 12.03 8.94 0.64
N GLY A 45 10.82 9.50 0.74
CA GLY A 45 10.26 10.00 2.00
C GLY A 45 10.13 8.91 3.06
N GLY A 46 9.56 7.76 2.69
CA GLY A 46 9.45 6.59 3.57
C GLY A 46 10.80 6.12 4.12
N PHE A 47 11.78 5.90 3.25
CA PHE A 47 13.11 5.43 3.67
C PHE A 47 13.84 6.41 4.60
N ARG A 48 13.73 7.71 4.34
CA ARG A 48 14.28 8.74 5.24
C ARG A 48 13.59 8.72 6.60
N ASN A 49 12.28 8.51 6.62
CA ASN A 49 11.53 8.40 7.86
C ASN A 49 11.91 7.15 8.68
N GLU A 50 12.18 6.02 8.04
CA GLU A 50 12.69 4.82 8.73
C GLU A 50 14.07 5.08 9.35
N ASN A 51 14.96 5.77 8.63
CA ASN A 51 16.28 6.15 9.18
C ASN A 51 16.13 7.08 10.39
N ASP A 52 15.28 8.10 10.29
CA ASP A 52 14.98 9.04 11.38
C ASP A 52 14.46 8.30 12.62
N ILE A 53 13.50 7.38 12.47
CA ILE A 53 12.96 6.60 13.58
C ILE A 53 14.04 5.69 14.20
N ARG A 54 14.87 5.03 13.38
CA ARG A 54 16.02 4.23 13.87
C ARG A 54 16.95 5.10 14.71
N ASP A 55 17.35 6.26 14.18
CA ASP A 55 18.33 7.14 14.83
C ASP A 55 17.78 7.72 16.13
N LYS A 56 16.47 8.00 16.19
CA LYS A 56 15.77 8.38 17.43
C LYS A 56 15.82 7.26 18.49
N PHE A 57 15.61 6.00 18.12
CA PHE A 57 15.75 4.89 19.06
C PHE A 57 17.18 4.74 19.57
N ILE A 58 18.19 4.91 18.72
CA ILE A 58 19.61 4.91 19.14
C ILE A 58 19.87 6.04 20.15
N ASN A 59 19.30 7.23 19.90
CA ASN A 59 19.46 8.42 20.73
C ASN A 59 18.37 8.57 21.81
N TRP A 60 17.72 7.49 22.25
CA TRP A 60 16.54 7.55 23.12
C TRP A 60 16.73 8.33 24.42
N ARG A 61 17.95 8.38 24.97
CA ARG A 61 18.27 9.14 26.19
C ARG A 61 18.04 10.63 26.01
N GLU A 62 18.22 11.14 24.79
CA GLU A 62 18.07 12.56 24.46
C GLU A 62 16.78 12.83 23.67
N ASP A 63 16.29 11.85 22.89
CA ASP A 63 15.07 12.01 22.09
C ASP A 63 13.78 11.73 22.89
N GLY A 64 12.93 12.76 23.03
CA GLY A 64 11.67 12.69 23.76
C GLY A 64 10.61 11.79 23.12
N ASP A 65 10.56 11.71 21.78
CA ASP A 65 9.63 10.83 21.08
C ASP A 65 10.00 9.37 21.33
N ALA A 66 11.29 9.02 21.23
CA ALA A 66 11.76 7.67 21.46
C ALA A 66 11.44 7.17 22.88
N ARG A 67 11.60 8.02 23.90
CA ARG A 67 11.15 7.68 25.27
C ARG A 67 9.65 7.43 25.32
N ALA A 68 8.86 8.29 24.70
CA ALA A 68 7.42 8.11 24.64
C ALA A 68 7.00 6.84 23.88
N TRP A 69 7.73 6.45 22.82
CA TRP A 69 7.52 5.17 22.12
C TRP A 69 7.81 3.98 23.02
N LEU A 70 8.94 4.00 23.73
CA LEU A 70 9.32 2.93 24.67
C LEU A 70 8.30 2.78 25.80
N THR A 71 7.81 3.89 26.36
CA THR A 71 6.73 3.88 27.35
C THR A 71 5.43 3.34 26.77
N ALA A 72 5.05 3.76 25.56
CA ALA A 72 3.82 3.31 24.89
C ALA A 72 3.79 1.80 24.63
N ILE A 73 4.96 1.17 24.45
CA ILE A 73 5.07 -0.30 24.29
C ILE A 73 5.41 -1.03 25.61
N GLY A 74 5.27 -0.35 26.76
CA GLY A 74 5.29 -0.96 28.08
C GLY A 74 6.64 -1.00 28.79
N TYR A 75 7.63 -0.21 28.37
CA TYR A 75 8.88 -0.06 29.11
C TYR A 75 8.81 1.09 30.12
N ASP A 76 9.30 0.83 31.33
CA ASP A 76 9.78 1.88 32.22
C ASP A 76 11.17 2.31 31.75
N THR A 77 11.29 3.55 31.26
CA THR A 77 12.54 4.10 30.71
C THR A 77 13.65 4.19 31.74
N SER A 78 13.34 4.24 33.05
CA SER A 78 14.36 4.25 34.11
C SER A 78 15.08 2.91 34.26
N THR A 79 14.44 1.83 33.80
CA THR A 79 15.00 0.46 33.86
C THR A 79 15.77 0.08 32.60
N ILE A 80 15.81 0.95 31.59
CA ILE A 80 16.49 0.67 30.32
C ILE A 80 17.98 1.01 30.48
N LYS A 81 18.82 -0.01 30.29
CA LYS A 81 20.26 0.14 30.24
C LYS A 81 20.70 0.64 28.88
N ASP A 82 20.19 0.04 27.80
CA ASP A 82 20.57 0.40 26.44
C ASP A 82 19.49 0.10 25.39
N VAL A 83 19.55 0.80 24.26
CA VAL A 83 18.69 0.56 23.09
C VAL A 83 19.54 0.61 21.84
N THR A 84 19.49 -0.47 21.06
CA THR A 84 20.09 -0.53 19.72
C THR A 84 19.00 -0.64 18.66
N ALA A 85 19.25 -0.09 17.47
CA ALA A 85 18.30 -0.19 16.36
C ALA A 85 19.00 -0.39 15.01
N VAL A 86 18.48 -1.29 14.19
CA VAL A 86 19.02 -1.61 12.86
C VAL A 86 17.90 -1.68 11.82
N LYS A 87 18.26 -1.51 10.54
CA LYS A 87 17.34 -1.71 9.41
C LYS A 87 17.62 -3.06 8.76
N PRO A 88 16.72 -4.06 8.90
CA PRO A 88 16.85 -5.29 8.13
C PRO A 88 16.55 -5.01 6.65
N SER A 89 16.89 -5.98 5.78
CA SER A 89 16.64 -5.89 4.33
C SER A 89 15.69 -6.99 3.91
N GLY A 90 14.62 -6.64 3.20
CA GLY A 90 13.66 -7.60 2.64
C GLY A 90 12.65 -8.19 3.64
N GLU A 91 12.66 -7.72 4.88
CA GLU A 91 11.80 -8.21 5.96
C GLU A 91 10.52 -7.39 6.14
N LYS A 92 9.60 -7.86 7.01
CA LYS A 92 8.36 -7.12 7.31
C LYS A 92 8.60 -5.94 8.26
N ALA A 93 9.53 -6.12 9.20
CA ALA A 93 10.01 -5.05 10.04
C ALA A 93 10.87 -4.09 9.19
N ASP A 94 10.59 -2.80 9.27
CA ASP A 94 11.37 -1.74 8.64
C ASP A 94 12.54 -1.31 9.53
N VAL A 95 12.36 -1.42 10.86
CA VAL A 95 13.40 -1.24 11.90
C VAL A 95 13.27 -2.35 12.93
N VAL A 96 14.40 -2.86 13.42
CA VAL A 96 14.47 -3.79 14.54
C VAL A 96 15.14 -3.08 15.71
N VAL A 97 14.47 -3.03 16.85
CA VAL A 97 14.96 -2.42 18.09
C VAL A 97 15.23 -3.50 19.12
N THR A 98 16.41 -3.48 19.73
CA THR A 98 16.72 -4.33 20.90
C THR A 98 16.85 -3.42 22.12
N VAL A 99 16.02 -3.70 23.12
CA VAL A 99 16.02 -3.00 24.41
C VAL A 99 16.64 -3.91 25.45
N THR A 100 17.72 -3.44 26.08
CA THR A 100 18.42 -4.13 27.17
C THR A 100 18.12 -3.41 28.47
N LYS A 101 17.61 -4.13 29.47
CA LYS A 101 17.30 -3.61 30.80
C LYS A 101 18.51 -3.63 31.73
N SER A 102 18.43 -2.91 32.86
CA SER A 102 19.48 -2.84 33.88
C SER A 102 19.79 -4.19 34.52
N ASP A 103 18.83 -5.11 34.56
CA ASP A 103 19.00 -6.50 35.01
C ASP A 103 19.65 -7.42 33.94
N GLY A 104 19.97 -6.88 32.77
CA GLY A 104 20.54 -7.63 31.64
C GLY A 104 19.51 -8.31 30.75
N ALA A 105 18.20 -8.21 31.04
CA ALA A 105 17.17 -8.79 30.19
C ALA A 105 17.08 -8.05 28.85
N GLU A 106 17.13 -8.82 27.74
CA GLU A 106 17.03 -8.28 26.39
C GLU A 106 15.70 -8.65 25.73
N ARG A 107 15.13 -7.69 25.00
CA ARG A 107 13.94 -7.91 24.19
C ARG A 107 14.09 -7.21 22.85
N ARG A 108 13.86 -7.97 21.78
CA ARG A 108 13.91 -7.51 20.41
C ARG A 108 12.50 -7.30 19.86
N HIS A 109 12.30 -6.20 19.14
CA HIS A 109 11.04 -5.83 18.51
C HIS A 109 11.28 -5.47 17.04
N GLY A 110 10.62 -6.17 16.13
CA GLY A 110 10.47 -5.69 14.76
C GLY A 110 9.37 -4.64 14.67
N ILE A 111 9.62 -3.52 14.00
CA ILE A 111 8.66 -2.42 13.83
C ILE A 111 8.37 -2.26 12.34
N SER A 112 7.11 -2.44 11.93
CA SER A 112 6.68 -1.95 10.61
C SER A 112 6.28 -0.48 10.72
N ILE A 113 6.85 0.34 9.86
CA ILE A 113 6.72 1.79 9.86
C ILE A 113 5.92 2.21 8.63
N LYS A 114 4.94 3.08 8.82
CA LYS A 114 4.21 3.75 7.73
C LYS A 114 4.30 5.25 7.89
N LEU A 115 4.90 5.92 6.90
CA LEU A 115 4.84 7.37 6.76
C LEU A 115 3.53 7.75 6.09
N VAL A 116 2.85 8.73 6.66
CA VAL A 116 1.64 9.32 6.07
C VAL A 116 1.78 10.84 5.99
N SER A 117 1.29 11.42 4.89
CA SER A 117 1.26 12.87 4.65
C SER A 117 -0.16 13.43 4.50
N SER A 118 -1.19 12.57 4.42
CA SER A 118 -2.60 12.94 4.29
C SER A 118 -3.47 11.95 5.05
N PRO A 119 -4.53 12.41 5.77
CA PRO A 119 -5.41 11.53 6.54
C PRO A 119 -6.12 10.47 5.68
N ASN A 120 -6.26 10.69 4.37
CA ASN A 120 -6.93 9.79 3.43
C ASN A 120 -5.95 9.01 2.53
N GLY A 121 -4.65 9.04 2.86
CA GLY A 121 -3.62 8.36 2.08
C GLY A 121 -3.67 6.83 2.20
N PHE A 122 -3.41 6.13 1.10
CA PHE A 122 -3.31 4.66 1.10
C PHE A 122 -1.87 4.22 0.89
N ASN A 123 -1.36 3.42 1.82
CA ASN A 123 -0.02 2.83 1.74
C ASN A 123 -0.10 1.38 1.30
N GLN A 124 0.89 0.95 0.52
CA GLN A 124 1.09 -0.47 0.24
C GLN A 124 1.58 -1.17 1.52
N ILE A 125 0.98 -2.32 1.83
CA ILE A 125 1.37 -3.15 2.98
C ILE A 125 2.00 -4.46 2.54
N ASP A 126 1.60 -4.99 1.37
CA ASP A 126 2.19 -6.16 0.76
C ASP A 126 1.93 -6.17 -0.75
N LYS A 127 2.80 -6.84 -1.51
CA LYS A 127 2.65 -7.03 -2.96
C LYS A 127 3.53 -8.18 -3.43
N ARG A 128 2.94 -9.17 -4.08
CA ARG A 128 3.63 -10.34 -4.65
C ARG A 128 2.96 -10.83 -5.92
N TRP A 129 3.62 -11.74 -6.63
CA TRP A 129 2.97 -12.51 -7.69
C TRP A 129 1.88 -13.41 -7.10
N LEU A 130 0.78 -13.61 -7.82
CA LEU A 130 -0.35 -14.39 -7.31
C LEU A 130 0.08 -15.81 -6.90
N ARG A 131 0.98 -16.44 -7.67
CA ARG A 131 1.54 -17.76 -7.35
C ARG A 131 2.13 -17.87 -5.94
N GLN A 132 2.66 -16.77 -5.39
CA GLN A 132 3.25 -16.76 -4.06
C GLN A 132 2.15 -16.81 -2.99
N TYR A 133 1.10 -16.00 -3.13
CA TYR A 133 -0.05 -16.06 -2.24
C TYR A 133 -0.83 -17.38 -2.38
N ALA A 134 -0.96 -17.88 -3.60
CA ALA A 134 -1.58 -19.18 -3.87
C ALA A 134 -0.91 -20.30 -3.07
N LYS A 135 0.44 -20.31 -3.06
CA LYS A 135 1.21 -21.26 -2.25
C LYS A 135 1.08 -20.98 -0.76
N MET A 136 1.24 -19.74 -0.32
CA MET A 136 1.23 -19.36 1.10
C MET A 136 -0.10 -19.66 1.79
N TRP A 137 -1.22 -19.36 1.12
CA TRP A 137 -2.56 -19.49 1.69
C TRP A 137 -3.31 -20.73 1.19
N ASN A 138 -2.62 -21.61 0.47
CA ASN A 138 -3.19 -22.81 -0.13
C ASN A 138 -4.50 -22.52 -0.89
N ILE A 139 -4.46 -21.49 -1.74
CA ILE A 139 -5.65 -21.01 -2.47
C ILE A 139 -6.09 -22.08 -3.47
N LEU A 140 -7.38 -22.42 -3.46
CA LEU A 140 -7.95 -23.42 -4.36
C LEU A 140 -7.77 -23.03 -5.84
N PRO A 141 -7.51 -23.99 -6.75
CA PRO A 141 -7.20 -23.69 -8.16
C PRO A 141 -8.23 -22.82 -8.88
N GLU A 142 -9.51 -23.00 -8.61
CA GLU A 142 -10.61 -22.21 -9.20
C GLU A 142 -10.58 -20.74 -8.74
N ILE A 143 -10.20 -20.49 -7.50
CA ILE A 143 -10.01 -19.13 -6.98
C ILE A 143 -8.73 -18.53 -7.56
N VAL A 144 -7.66 -19.31 -7.70
CA VAL A 144 -6.43 -18.86 -8.38
C VAL A 144 -6.73 -18.44 -9.82
N ALA A 145 -7.49 -19.24 -10.58
CA ALA A 145 -7.89 -18.89 -11.94
C ALA A 145 -8.67 -17.57 -12.00
N ALA A 146 -9.64 -17.37 -11.09
CA ALA A 146 -10.37 -16.12 -10.96
C ALA A 146 -9.44 -14.92 -10.66
N LEU A 147 -8.49 -15.12 -9.75
CA LEU A 147 -7.54 -14.07 -9.38
C LEU A 147 -6.53 -13.77 -10.50
N ARG A 148 -6.15 -14.73 -11.34
CA ARG A 148 -5.29 -14.50 -12.52
C ARG A 148 -5.95 -13.56 -13.52
N LEU A 149 -7.24 -13.76 -13.80
CA LEU A 149 -8.05 -12.83 -14.60
C LEU A 149 -8.13 -11.45 -13.92
N PHE A 150 -8.30 -11.42 -12.60
CA PHE A 150 -8.42 -10.18 -11.84
C PHE A 150 -7.17 -9.30 -11.89
N VAL A 151 -5.99 -9.91 -11.77
CA VAL A 151 -4.72 -9.17 -11.81
C VAL A 151 -4.17 -8.99 -13.22
N GLY A 152 -4.72 -9.70 -14.21
CA GLY A 152 -4.29 -9.66 -15.61
C GLY A 152 -3.06 -10.54 -15.88
N GLU A 153 -2.84 -11.59 -15.08
CA GLU A 153 -1.89 -12.66 -15.42
C GLU A 153 -2.43 -13.49 -16.60
N ASP A 154 -3.76 -13.66 -16.68
CA ASP A 154 -4.47 -14.19 -17.84
C ASP A 154 -5.29 -13.10 -18.55
N PRO A 155 -5.47 -13.18 -19.87
CA PRO A 155 -6.29 -12.22 -20.62
C PRO A 155 -7.77 -12.30 -20.20
N PRO A 156 -8.51 -11.18 -20.27
CA PRO A 156 -9.93 -11.18 -19.92
C PRO A 156 -10.77 -12.06 -20.84
N VAL A 157 -11.86 -12.62 -20.30
CA VAL A 157 -12.85 -13.37 -21.08
C VAL A 157 -14.01 -12.44 -21.45
N GLY A 158 -14.28 -12.31 -22.75
CA GLY A 158 -15.37 -11.47 -23.25
C GLY A 158 -15.10 -9.97 -23.17
N LYS A 159 -16.17 -9.17 -23.21
CA LYS A 159 -16.08 -7.70 -23.18
C LYS A 159 -15.97 -7.20 -21.74
N THR A 160 -14.86 -6.54 -21.41
CA THR A 160 -14.57 -6.05 -20.06
C THR A 160 -14.31 -4.55 -20.04
N ARG A 161 -14.36 -3.94 -18.85
CA ARG A 161 -14.06 -2.51 -18.66
C ARG A 161 -12.60 -2.14 -18.95
N ARG A 162 -11.70 -3.12 -18.91
CA ARG A 162 -10.26 -2.96 -19.13
C ARG A 162 -9.73 -4.11 -19.99
N PRO A 163 -9.01 -3.83 -21.09
CA PRO A 163 -8.53 -4.88 -21.99
C PRO A 163 -7.46 -5.79 -21.34
N GLU A 164 -6.84 -5.36 -20.25
CA GLU A 164 -5.73 -6.08 -19.63
C GLU A 164 -6.11 -6.95 -18.42
N ARG A 165 -7.38 -6.95 -17.98
CA ARG A 165 -7.86 -7.74 -16.81
C ARG A 165 -9.38 -7.78 -16.69
N MET A 166 -9.88 -8.59 -15.76
CA MET A 166 -11.25 -8.52 -15.26
C MET A 166 -11.31 -7.85 -13.88
N PHE A 167 -12.43 -7.22 -13.55
CA PHE A 167 -12.77 -6.85 -12.18
C PHE A 167 -13.56 -7.99 -11.53
N LEU A 168 -13.54 -8.08 -10.19
CA LEU A 168 -14.29 -9.15 -9.51
C LEU A 168 -15.80 -9.07 -9.78
N THR A 169 -16.33 -7.86 -9.97
CA THR A 169 -17.73 -7.63 -10.37
C THR A 169 -18.08 -8.16 -11.77
N GLU A 170 -17.08 -8.43 -12.61
CA GLU A 170 -17.25 -8.95 -13.97
C GLU A 170 -17.18 -10.49 -14.04
N LEU A 171 -16.87 -11.16 -12.92
CA LEU A 171 -16.88 -12.62 -12.82
C LEU A 171 -18.31 -13.13 -12.54
N SER A 172 -18.55 -14.44 -12.70
CA SER A 172 -19.85 -15.03 -12.34
C SER A 172 -20.15 -14.89 -10.84
N LYS A 173 -21.43 -14.97 -10.45
CA LYS A 173 -21.82 -14.80 -9.04
C LYS A 173 -21.31 -15.93 -8.15
N GLU A 174 -21.20 -17.13 -8.70
CA GLU A 174 -20.64 -18.30 -8.06
C GLU A 174 -19.14 -18.09 -7.78
N VAL A 175 -18.39 -17.57 -8.76
CA VAL A 175 -16.96 -17.25 -8.59
C VAL A 175 -16.76 -16.11 -7.60
N GLN A 176 -17.59 -15.06 -7.67
CA GLN A 176 -17.57 -13.96 -6.70
C GLN A 176 -17.77 -14.48 -5.27
N ALA A 177 -18.75 -15.36 -5.06
CA ALA A 177 -19.03 -15.97 -3.77
C ALA A 177 -17.88 -16.86 -3.29
N ALA A 178 -17.26 -17.65 -4.17
CA ALA A 178 -16.11 -18.48 -3.83
C ALA A 178 -14.90 -17.63 -3.37
N VAL A 179 -14.59 -16.55 -4.09
CA VAL A 179 -13.52 -15.60 -3.71
C VAL A 179 -13.82 -14.99 -2.34
N VAL A 180 -15.01 -14.42 -2.15
CA VAL A 180 -15.39 -13.81 -0.86
C VAL A 180 -15.36 -14.84 0.26
N GLY A 181 -15.88 -16.04 0.04
CA GLY A 181 -15.91 -17.13 1.00
C GLY A 181 -14.52 -17.53 1.47
N PHE A 182 -13.57 -17.72 0.56
CA PHE A 182 -12.20 -18.05 0.90
C PHE A 182 -11.51 -16.97 1.75
N PHE A 183 -11.58 -15.70 1.32
CA PHE A 183 -10.96 -14.62 2.07
C PHE A 183 -11.65 -14.36 3.41
N SER A 184 -12.95 -14.65 3.52
CA SER A 184 -13.69 -14.58 4.79
C SER A 184 -13.23 -15.67 5.76
N ALA A 185 -13.15 -16.92 5.28
CA ALA A 185 -12.76 -18.07 6.10
C ALA A 185 -11.31 -17.96 6.61
N ASN A 186 -10.43 -17.33 5.83
CA ASN A 186 -9.00 -17.20 6.15
C ASN A 186 -8.60 -15.79 6.61
N LYS A 187 -9.57 -14.92 6.94
CA LYS A 187 -9.35 -13.48 7.16
C LYS A 187 -8.27 -13.20 8.21
N GLU A 188 -8.34 -13.86 9.36
CA GLU A 188 -7.41 -13.61 10.47
C GLU A 188 -5.96 -13.92 10.07
N GLN A 189 -5.74 -15.09 9.47
CA GLN A 189 -4.41 -15.50 8.99
C GLN A 189 -3.90 -14.55 7.90
N ILE A 190 -4.73 -14.22 6.91
CA ILE A 190 -4.34 -13.32 5.81
C ILE A 190 -3.95 -11.94 6.34
N VAL A 191 -4.75 -11.36 7.24
CA VAL A 191 -4.42 -10.04 7.82
C VAL A 191 -3.15 -10.11 8.66
N ALA A 192 -2.93 -11.20 9.41
CA ALA A 192 -1.71 -11.41 10.16
C ALA A 192 -0.48 -11.50 9.24
N ASP A 193 -0.52 -12.27 8.16
CA ASP A 193 0.58 -12.37 7.20
C ASP A 193 0.87 -11.03 6.52
N LEU A 194 -0.19 -10.27 6.22
CA LEU A 194 -0.09 -8.96 5.58
C LEU A 194 0.47 -7.86 6.50
N LEU A 195 0.43 -8.01 7.81
CA LEU A 195 0.90 -6.97 8.75
C LEU A 195 2.11 -7.40 9.57
N ARG A 196 2.13 -8.63 10.07
CA ARG A 196 3.17 -9.18 10.93
C ARG A 196 4.27 -9.86 10.14
N GLY A 197 3.93 -10.61 9.09
CA GLY A 197 4.86 -11.57 8.48
C GLY A 197 5.26 -12.68 9.45
N GLU A 198 6.34 -13.39 9.14
CA GLU A 198 6.79 -14.59 9.87
C GLU A 198 8.28 -14.55 10.20
N GLY A 199 8.73 -15.49 11.04
CA GLY A 199 10.15 -15.69 11.34
C GLY A 199 10.81 -14.52 12.09
N THR A 200 12.14 -14.39 11.92
CA THR A 200 12.98 -13.40 12.59
C THR A 200 12.85 -11.98 12.02
N GLY A 201 12.21 -11.84 10.86
CA GLY A 201 11.92 -10.56 10.20
C GLY A 201 10.49 -10.06 10.38
N ARG A 202 9.71 -10.70 11.26
CA ARG A 202 8.35 -10.28 11.60
C ARG A 202 8.31 -8.90 12.25
N ALA A 203 7.20 -8.20 12.10
CA ALA A 203 6.91 -6.95 12.80
C ALA A 203 6.07 -7.22 14.06
N ASP A 204 6.64 -7.07 15.24
CA ASP A 204 5.95 -7.15 16.53
C ASP A 204 5.14 -5.88 16.85
N LEU A 205 5.58 -4.75 16.29
CA LEU A 205 5.01 -3.43 16.47
C LEU A 205 4.61 -2.81 15.13
N PHE A 206 3.53 -2.03 15.14
CA PHE A 206 3.06 -1.26 13.99
C PHE A 206 3.07 0.22 14.34
N MET A 207 3.87 1.00 13.60
CA MET A 207 4.07 2.42 13.83
C MET A 207 3.63 3.24 12.64
N VAL A 208 2.84 4.28 12.90
CA VAL A 208 2.47 5.29 11.91
C VAL A 208 3.07 6.63 12.32
N ALA A 209 3.82 7.24 11.41
CA ALA A 209 4.31 8.60 11.54
C ALA A 209 3.54 9.48 10.56
N TRP A 210 2.81 10.46 11.08
CA TRP A 210 2.10 11.47 10.30
C TRP A 210 2.87 12.79 10.35
N LYS A 211 3.39 13.20 9.18
CA LYS A 211 4.24 14.40 9.03
C LYS A 211 3.68 15.36 7.96
N PRO A 212 2.52 16.01 8.16
CA PRO A 212 2.01 17.01 7.23
C PRO A 212 2.74 18.35 7.45
N GLY A 213 3.94 18.48 6.91
CA GLY A 213 4.73 19.71 7.04
C GLY A 213 5.35 19.86 8.42
N ARG A 214 4.86 20.81 9.24
CA ARG A 214 5.49 21.20 10.52
C ARG A 214 5.01 20.40 11.73
N GLU A 215 3.78 19.88 11.69
CA GLU A 215 3.29 19.01 12.77
C GLU A 215 3.77 17.58 12.54
N THR A 216 4.28 16.95 13.58
CA THR A 216 4.59 15.52 13.58
C THR A 216 3.74 14.85 14.65
N ARG A 217 2.98 13.83 14.27
CA ARG A 217 2.24 12.97 15.18
C ARG A 217 2.62 11.53 14.89
N TRP A 218 2.63 10.69 15.91
CA TRP A 218 2.92 9.28 15.74
C TRP A 218 1.99 8.44 16.60
N LYS A 219 1.81 7.19 16.21
CA LYS A 219 1.19 6.17 17.04
C LYS A 219 1.91 4.85 16.83
N ILE A 220 2.26 4.21 17.93
CA ILE A 220 2.84 2.88 17.95
C ILE A 220 1.89 1.97 18.74
N VAL A 221 1.58 0.82 18.18
CA VAL A 221 0.72 -0.21 18.79
C VAL A 221 1.35 -1.57 18.56
N THR A 222 0.91 -2.58 19.29
CA THR A 222 1.29 -3.96 18.98
C THR A 222 0.71 -4.35 17.61
N THR A 223 1.41 -5.20 16.87
CA THR A 223 0.89 -5.71 15.60
C THR A 223 -0.40 -6.51 15.81
N ASN A 224 -0.63 -7.10 16.99
CA ASN A 224 -1.89 -7.78 17.31
C ASN A 224 -3.07 -6.81 17.35
N GLU A 225 -2.91 -5.65 17.98
CA GLU A 225 -3.93 -4.60 17.97
C GLU A 225 -4.17 -4.08 16.56
N ALA A 226 -3.10 -3.89 15.77
CA ALA A 226 -3.22 -3.50 14.37
C ALA A 226 -3.96 -4.55 13.53
N ILE A 227 -3.69 -5.85 13.71
CA ILE A 227 -4.38 -6.95 13.01
C ILE A 227 -5.87 -6.94 13.34
N ARG A 228 -6.22 -6.86 14.62
CA ARG A 228 -7.63 -6.79 15.04
C ARG A 228 -8.32 -5.57 14.44
N PHE A 229 -7.68 -4.42 14.51
CA PHE A 229 -8.23 -3.17 14.00
C PHE A 229 -8.36 -3.20 12.46
N PHE A 230 -7.32 -3.50 11.70
CA PHE A 230 -7.41 -3.48 10.25
C PHE A 230 -8.19 -4.67 9.66
N GLY A 231 -8.29 -5.79 10.38
CA GLY A 231 -9.09 -6.96 9.99
C GLY A 231 -10.58 -6.87 10.35
N ASP A 232 -10.98 -5.89 11.16
CA ASP A 232 -12.38 -5.68 11.53
C ASP A 232 -13.22 -5.13 10.36
N GLY A 233 -14.47 -5.58 10.28
CA GLY A 233 -15.36 -5.43 9.12
C GLY A 233 -15.47 -6.68 8.21
N PRO A 234 -16.40 -6.66 7.25
CA PRO A 234 -16.65 -7.77 6.35
C PRO A 234 -15.57 -7.93 5.28
N VAL A 235 -15.58 -9.08 4.61
CA VAL A 235 -14.92 -9.25 3.31
C VAL A 235 -15.97 -9.05 2.22
N GLU A 236 -15.74 -8.09 1.32
CA GLU A 236 -16.74 -7.68 0.34
C GLU A 236 -16.10 -7.21 -0.97
N ILE A 237 -16.79 -7.43 -2.09
CA ILE A 237 -16.40 -6.86 -3.37
C ILE A 237 -16.91 -5.41 -3.41
N THR A 238 -15.98 -4.47 -3.61
CA THR A 238 -16.31 -3.05 -3.76
C THR A 238 -17.06 -2.77 -5.06
N GLN A 239 -17.79 -1.66 -5.13
CA GLN A 239 -18.44 -1.19 -6.37
C GLN A 239 -17.48 -1.05 -7.56
N ASN A 240 -16.21 -0.73 -7.27
CA ASN A 240 -15.16 -0.63 -8.28
C ASN A 240 -14.56 -1.99 -8.69
N GLY A 241 -15.03 -3.09 -8.09
CA GLY A 241 -14.65 -4.46 -8.44
C GLY A 241 -13.30 -4.93 -7.90
N ASN A 242 -12.78 -4.26 -6.87
CA ASN A 242 -11.71 -4.76 -6.01
C ASN A 242 -12.30 -5.49 -4.78
N LEU A 243 -11.47 -6.23 -4.03
CA LEU A 243 -11.89 -6.85 -2.77
C LEU A 243 -11.47 -6.00 -1.59
N LYS A 244 -12.36 -5.86 -0.61
CA LYS A 244 -12.09 -5.27 0.69
C LYS A 244 -12.12 -6.37 1.73
N ILE A 245 -11.12 -6.39 2.61
CA ILE A 245 -10.92 -7.37 3.68
C ILE A 245 -10.83 -6.55 4.97
N GLY A 246 -11.96 -6.37 5.66
CA GLY A 246 -12.04 -5.41 6.76
C GLY A 246 -11.72 -4.00 6.29
N ARG A 247 -10.65 -3.40 6.81
CA ARG A 247 -10.14 -2.07 6.42
C ARG A 247 -9.01 -2.11 5.39
N ILE A 248 -8.69 -3.29 4.84
CA ILE A 248 -7.63 -3.50 3.83
C ILE A 248 -8.26 -3.67 2.45
N THR A 249 -7.65 -3.08 1.42
CA THR A 249 -8.04 -3.25 0.02
C THR A 249 -7.06 -4.15 -0.72
N MET A 250 -7.57 -5.18 -1.38
CA MET A 250 -6.84 -6.02 -2.32
C MET A 250 -7.16 -5.58 -3.76
N GLN A 251 -6.12 -5.33 -4.54
CA GLN A 251 -6.23 -4.82 -5.90
C GLN A 251 -5.11 -5.35 -6.81
N ARG A 252 -5.34 -5.31 -8.13
CA ARG A 252 -4.24 -5.34 -9.10
C ARG A 252 -3.30 -4.18 -8.80
N LYS A 253 -1.99 -4.43 -8.78
CA LYS A 253 -0.96 -3.39 -8.58
C LYS A 253 -1.14 -2.23 -9.56
N GLY A 254 -1.26 -2.54 -10.85
CA GLY A 254 -1.38 -1.55 -11.91
C GLY A 254 -0.19 -0.57 -11.98
N GLY A 255 -0.26 0.38 -12.92
CA GLY A 255 0.79 1.37 -13.12
C GLY A 255 2.08 0.75 -13.67
N ASP A 256 3.23 1.20 -13.17
CA ASP A 256 4.58 0.76 -13.55
C ASP A 256 4.90 0.88 -15.06
N GLY A 257 4.26 1.82 -15.76
CA GLY A 257 4.45 2.02 -17.19
C GLY A 257 4.04 0.81 -18.04
N GLY A 258 3.13 -0.04 -17.55
CA GLY A 258 2.68 -1.24 -18.26
C GLY A 258 3.61 -2.45 -18.13
N ARG A 259 4.65 -2.38 -17.30
CA ARG A 259 5.53 -3.53 -17.01
C ARG A 259 4.74 -4.70 -16.42
N GLU A 260 5.30 -5.90 -16.56
CA GLU A 260 4.72 -7.13 -16.01
C GLU A 260 4.43 -7.05 -14.50
N THR A 261 5.20 -6.27 -13.73
CA THR A 261 4.96 -6.05 -12.29
C THR A 261 3.62 -5.37 -11.97
N ALA A 262 2.97 -4.75 -12.96
CA ALA A 262 1.62 -4.21 -12.83
C ALA A 262 0.57 -5.31 -12.62
N LYS A 263 0.89 -6.56 -12.96
CA LYS A 263 0.03 -7.75 -12.78
C LYS A 263 0.17 -8.40 -11.40
N MET A 264 1.00 -7.86 -10.51
CA MET A 264 1.07 -8.37 -9.13
C MET A 264 -0.22 -8.07 -8.36
N LEU A 265 -0.57 -8.96 -7.42
CA LEU A 265 -1.60 -8.69 -6.43
C LEU A 265 -1.02 -7.77 -5.36
N GLN A 266 -1.76 -6.72 -4.99
CA GLN A 266 -1.31 -5.69 -4.07
C GLN A 266 -2.36 -5.46 -2.97
N PHE A 267 -1.88 -5.31 -1.74
CA PHE A 267 -2.70 -4.94 -0.60
C PHE A 267 -2.34 -3.52 -0.14
N LYS A 268 -3.37 -2.72 0.12
CA LYS A 268 -3.25 -1.36 0.64
C LYS A 268 -4.19 -1.11 1.79
N MET A 269 -3.83 -0.18 2.66
CA MET A 269 -4.73 0.35 3.69
C MET A 269 -4.45 1.82 3.92
N ASN A 270 -5.35 2.50 4.64
CA ASN A 270 -5.09 3.83 5.18
C ASN A 270 -4.49 3.70 6.58
N PRO A 271 -3.17 3.94 6.77
CA PRO A 271 -2.55 3.78 8.08
C PRO A 271 -3.01 4.84 9.09
N SER A 272 -3.49 6.00 8.64
CA SER A 272 -3.97 7.08 9.52
C SER A 272 -5.11 6.64 10.43
N LEU A 273 -5.87 5.62 10.04
CA LEU A 273 -6.96 5.08 10.85
C LEU A 273 -6.47 4.58 12.22
N VAL A 274 -5.18 4.26 12.37
CA VAL A 274 -4.61 3.88 13.67
C VAL A 274 -4.85 4.96 14.73
N PHE A 275 -4.88 6.24 14.35
CA PHE A 275 -5.10 7.36 15.28
C PHE A 275 -6.52 7.36 15.86
N GLU A 276 -7.47 6.66 15.24
CA GLU A 276 -8.84 6.49 15.73
C GLU A 276 -8.99 5.33 16.72
N MET A 277 -7.98 4.47 16.85
CA MET A 277 -8.00 3.38 17.84
C MET A 277 -8.09 3.97 19.26
N LYS A 278 -9.09 3.54 20.02
CA LYS A 278 -9.27 3.91 21.43
C LYS A 278 -8.31 3.15 22.32
#